data_AF-A0A7C6Z0R2-F1
#
_entry.id   AF-A0A7C6Z0R2-F1
#
_cell.length_a   1.000
_cell.length_b   1.000
_cell.length_c   1.000
_cell.angle_alpha   90.00
_cell.angle_beta   90.00
_cell.angle_gamma   90.00
#
_symmetry.space_group_name_H-M   'P 1'
#
loop_
_entity.id
_entity.type
_entity.pdbx_description
1 polymer ?
#
loop_
_entity_poly.entity_id
_entity_poly.type
_entity_poly.pdbx_seq_one_letter_code
_entity_poly.pdbx_strand_id
1 'polypeptide(L)'
;DSYRAEIKQTMSIILKGEAEYIIDPAPTGSGGGIREAEMDLLSSILESFHNMWGNINWQDVDQVKKHIAGIPATVSKDTAYQNAMKNSDKQNARIESERALSRVVMNMMKDNMELFKQYNDNPSFKKWLSDMVFDLTYNTKGETFDGEMRI
;
A
#
# COMPACT_ATOMS: atom_id res chain seq x y z
N ASP A 1 -14.84 0.65 -44.01
CA ASP A 1 -15.63 1.51 -43.11
C ASP A 1 -15.38 1.10 -41.67
N SER A 2 -14.34 1.59 -40.98
CA SER A 2 -14.02 2.98 -40.59
C SER A 2 -14.93 3.50 -39.47
N TYR A 3 -14.60 3.16 -38.22
CA TYR A 3 -15.05 3.90 -37.04
C TYR A 3 -13.93 4.84 -36.58
N ARG A 4 -14.27 6.13 -36.58
CA ARG A 4 -13.47 7.28 -36.19
C ARG A 4 -14.04 7.79 -34.86
N ALA A 5 -13.20 8.06 -33.88
CA ALA A 5 -13.55 8.91 -32.74
C ALA A 5 -12.35 9.79 -32.37
N GLU A 6 -12.66 11.06 -32.09
CA GLU A 6 -11.83 12.24 -32.25
C GLU A 6 -10.90 12.54 -31.06
N ILE A 7 -9.80 13.24 -31.35
CA ILE A 7 -8.88 13.83 -30.36
C ILE A 7 -9.33 15.27 -30.08
N LYS A 8 -9.41 15.66 -28.80
CA LYS A 8 -8.81 16.86 -28.17
C LYS A 8 -9.66 17.38 -27.00
N GLN A 9 -9.06 17.41 -25.80
CA GLN A 9 -9.16 18.57 -24.90
C GLN A 9 -7.82 18.76 -24.18
N THR A 10 -7.04 19.74 -24.66
CA THR A 10 -5.94 20.34 -23.89
C THR A 10 -6.56 21.43 -23.05
N MET A 11 -6.57 21.28 -21.72
CA MET A 11 -6.93 22.37 -20.81
C MET A 11 -5.71 23.27 -20.62
N SER A 12 -5.77 24.47 -21.20
CA SER A 12 -4.86 25.57 -20.88
C SER A 12 -5.27 26.17 -19.54
N ILE A 13 -4.51 25.91 -18.47
CA ILE A 13 -4.69 26.63 -17.21
C ILE A 13 -4.00 27.98 -17.34
N ILE A 14 -4.80 29.05 -17.48
CA ILE A 14 -4.34 30.42 -17.31
C ILE A 14 -4.49 30.74 -15.82
N LEU A 15 -3.37 30.79 -15.09
CA LEU A 15 -3.33 31.32 -13.73
C LEU A 15 -3.44 32.85 -13.82
N LYS A 16 -4.59 33.41 -13.45
CA LYS A 16 -4.69 34.83 -13.10
C LYS A 16 -3.98 35.03 -11.77
N GLY A 17 -2.98 35.93 -11.75
CA GLY A 17 -2.30 36.36 -10.55
C GLY A 17 -3.18 37.25 -9.67
N GLU A 18 -2.75 37.35 -8.40
CA GLU A 18 -3.32 38.08 -7.25
C GLU A 18 -4.31 37.25 -6.39
N ALA A 19 -4.16 37.10 -5.08
CA ALA A 19 -3.25 37.66 -4.08
C ALA A 19 -2.93 36.58 -3.01
N GLU A 20 -1.83 36.77 -2.29
CA GLU A 20 -1.25 35.86 -1.30
C GLU A 20 -2.27 35.32 -0.29
N TYR A 21 -2.57 34.01 -0.38
CA TYR A 21 -3.14 33.27 0.73
C TYR A 21 -1.99 32.87 1.64
N ILE A 22 -1.84 33.55 2.78
CA ILE A 22 -1.01 33.05 3.87
C ILE A 22 -1.73 31.82 4.42
N ILE A 23 -1.24 30.65 4.04
CA ILE A 23 -1.58 29.39 4.69
C ILE A 23 -0.72 29.37 5.95
N ASP A 24 -1.33 29.51 7.13
CA ASP A 24 -0.63 29.27 8.38
C ASP A 24 0.01 27.86 8.34
N PRO A 25 1.27 27.71 8.81
CA PRO A 25 1.95 26.42 8.77
C PRO A 25 1.11 25.40 9.52
N ALA A 26 0.80 24.28 8.85
CA ALA A 26 0.24 23.11 9.51
C ALA A 26 1.09 22.80 10.76
N PRO A 27 0.47 22.44 11.89
CA PRO A 27 1.23 22.13 13.10
C PRO A 27 2.24 21.05 12.76
N THR A 28 3.52 21.43 12.79
CA THR A 28 4.66 20.57 12.54
C THR A 28 4.77 19.61 13.71
N GLY A 29 3.98 18.53 13.61
CA GLY A 29 4.15 17.32 14.40
C GLY A 29 5.51 16.71 14.05
N SER A 30 6.48 17.06 14.88
CA SER A 30 7.83 16.50 14.95
C SER A 30 7.89 14.99 14.69
N GLY A 31 8.79 14.59 13.78
CA GLY A 31 9.45 13.29 13.80
C GLY A 31 8.72 12.14 13.12
N GLY A 32 9.10 11.88 11.86
CA GLY A 32 8.87 10.60 11.17
C GLY A 32 9.71 9.46 11.74
N GLY A 33 9.60 9.22 13.04
CA GLY A 33 10.11 8.03 13.72
C GLY A 33 8.93 7.21 14.23
N ILE A 34 8.93 5.91 13.94
CA ILE A 34 8.00 4.98 14.60
C ILE A 34 8.22 5.14 16.11
N ARG A 35 7.14 5.35 16.88
CA ARG A 35 7.25 5.53 18.33
C ARG A 35 7.86 4.25 18.93
N GLU A 36 8.71 4.37 19.95
CA GLU A 36 9.41 3.23 20.57
C GLU A 36 8.48 2.05 20.93
N ALA A 37 7.30 2.34 21.49
CA ALA A 37 6.29 1.31 21.79
C ALA A 37 5.69 0.62 20.54
N GLU A 38 5.59 1.33 19.41
CA GLU A 38 5.17 0.75 18.13
C GLU A 38 6.29 -0.11 17.52
N MET A 39 7.56 0.28 17.70
CA MET A 39 8.72 -0.52 17.31
C MET A 39 8.82 -1.82 18.11
N ASP A 40 8.60 -1.76 19.43
CA ASP A 40 8.63 -2.94 20.30
C ASP A 40 7.53 -3.94 19.94
N LEU A 41 6.33 -3.45 19.64
CA LEU A 41 5.22 -4.31 19.20
C LEU A 41 5.55 -4.99 17.87
N LEU A 42 6.05 -4.25 16.89
CA LEU A 42 6.42 -4.81 15.59
C LEU A 42 7.55 -5.83 15.73
N SER A 43 8.57 -5.52 16.54
CA SER A 43 9.70 -6.42 16.82
C SER A 43 9.23 -7.73 17.45
N SER A 44 8.33 -7.67 18.43
CA SER A 44 7.76 -8.87 19.07
C SER A 44 6.97 -9.76 18.10
N ILE A 45 6.22 -9.16 17.17
CA ILE A 45 5.48 -9.89 16.14
C ILE A 45 6.45 -10.57 15.16
N LEU A 46 7.53 -9.89 14.79
CA LEU A 46 8.54 -10.40 13.86
C LEU A 46 9.37 -11.53 14.47
N GLU A 47 9.75 -11.42 15.75
CA GLU A 47 10.42 -12.51 16.49
C GLU A 47 9.50 -13.72 16.66
N SER A 48 8.24 -13.50 17.05
CA SER A 48 7.24 -14.57 17.14
C SER A 48 7.05 -15.27 15.80
N PHE A 49 7.05 -14.52 14.69
CA PHE A 49 6.94 -15.07 13.35
C PHE A 49 8.12 -16.00 13.03
N HIS A 50 9.35 -15.54 13.28
CA HIS A 50 10.55 -16.32 13.01
C HIS A 50 10.60 -17.61 13.83
N ASN A 51 10.26 -17.53 15.13
CA ASN A 51 10.29 -18.68 16.03
C ASN A 51 9.24 -19.75 15.67
N MET A 52 8.07 -19.33 15.18
CA MET A 52 6.98 -20.25 14.87
C MET A 52 7.02 -20.78 13.42
N TRP A 53 7.54 -19.99 12.48
CA TRP A 53 7.42 -20.24 11.03
C TRP A 53 8.74 -20.17 10.27
N GLY A 54 9.88 -20.07 10.96
CA GLY A 54 11.22 -20.06 10.35
C GLY A 54 11.62 -21.36 9.66
N ASN A 55 10.86 -22.43 9.86
CA ASN A 55 11.01 -23.70 9.13
C ASN A 55 10.38 -23.70 7.73
N ILE A 56 9.60 -22.68 7.37
CA ILE A 56 9.04 -22.53 6.03
C ILE A 56 10.08 -21.86 5.15
N ASN A 57 10.35 -22.46 3.97
CA ASN A 57 11.24 -21.88 2.98
C ASN A 57 10.54 -20.77 2.18
N TRP A 58 10.40 -19.59 2.81
CA TRP A 58 9.84 -18.40 2.18
C TRP A 58 10.73 -17.92 1.02
N GLN A 59 10.10 -17.52 -0.10
CA GLN A 59 10.83 -16.95 -1.24
C GLN A 59 11.42 -15.57 -0.93
N ASP A 60 10.66 -14.73 -0.21
CA ASP A 60 11.11 -13.44 0.30
C ASP A 60 10.49 -13.22 1.68
N VAL A 61 11.29 -13.40 2.73
CA VAL A 61 10.86 -13.25 4.12
C VAL A 61 10.46 -11.82 4.44
N ASP A 62 11.15 -10.83 3.88
CA ASP A 62 10.94 -9.43 4.22
C ASP A 62 9.65 -8.88 3.59
N GLN A 63 9.34 -9.31 2.36
CA GLN A 63 8.05 -9.02 1.75
C GLN A 63 6.89 -9.66 2.53
N VAL A 64 7.04 -10.92 2.96
CA VAL A 64 6.03 -11.61 3.79
C VAL A 64 5.78 -10.86 5.10
N LYS A 65 6.85 -10.44 5.79
CA LYS A 65 6.75 -9.63 7.01
C LYS A 65 6.01 -8.31 6.79
N LYS A 66 6.32 -7.58 5.71
CA LYS A 66 5.62 -6.34 5.35
C LYS A 66 4.13 -6.56 5.14
N HIS A 67 3.76 -7.63 4.45
CA HIS A 67 2.34 -7.99 4.25
C HIS A 67 1.65 -8.30 5.59
N ILE A 68 2.26 -9.15 6.42
CA ILE A 68 1.70 -9.52 7.72
C ILE A 68 1.49 -8.30 8.61
N ALA A 69 2.44 -7.37 8.66
CA ALA A 69 2.35 -6.15 9.44
C ALA A 69 1.14 -5.26 9.05
N GLY A 70 0.71 -5.30 7.78
CA GLY A 70 -0.45 -4.54 7.29
C GLY A 70 -1.82 -5.20 7.52
N ILE A 71 -1.85 -6.51 7.83
CA ILE A 71 -3.10 -7.27 7.98
C ILE A 71 -3.98 -6.71 9.11
N PRO A 72 -3.49 -6.45 10.34
CA PRO A 72 -4.34 -5.98 11.44
C PRO A 72 -5.08 -4.69 11.11
N ALA A 73 -4.38 -3.72 10.50
CA ALA A 73 -4.95 -2.42 10.12
C ALA A 73 -6.04 -2.54 9.03
N THR A 74 -5.98 -3.59 8.21
CA THR A 74 -7.00 -3.86 7.19
C THR A 74 -8.18 -4.61 7.80
N VAL A 75 -7.92 -5.64 8.60
CA VAL A 75 -8.95 -6.41 9.32
C VAL A 75 -9.78 -5.51 10.24
N SER A 76 -9.16 -4.55 10.94
CA SER A 76 -9.86 -3.63 11.85
C SER A 76 -10.86 -2.70 11.14
N LYS A 77 -10.77 -2.57 9.81
CA LYS A 77 -11.71 -1.78 8.98
C LYS A 77 -12.90 -2.60 8.48
N ASP A 78 -12.92 -3.92 8.71
CA ASP A 78 -14.04 -4.77 8.29
C ASP A 78 -15.30 -4.45 9.09
N THR A 79 -16.36 -4.04 8.39
CA THR A 79 -17.61 -3.58 9.02
C THR A 79 -18.29 -4.67 9.84
N ALA A 80 -18.28 -5.94 9.38
CA ALA A 80 -18.91 -7.03 10.11
C ALA A 80 -18.17 -7.30 11.43
N TYR A 81 -16.84 -7.29 11.39
CA TYR A 81 -16.02 -7.41 12.58
C TYR A 81 -16.21 -6.21 13.53
N GLN A 82 -16.21 -4.98 13.03
CA GLN A 82 -16.47 -3.79 13.86
C GLN A 82 -17.85 -3.85 14.55
N ASN A 83 -18.87 -4.33 13.84
CA ASN A 83 -20.20 -4.50 14.40
C ASN A 83 -20.21 -5.58 15.49
N ALA A 84 -19.51 -6.70 15.29
CA ALA A 84 -19.38 -7.75 16.29
C ALA A 84 -18.59 -7.28 17.53
N MET A 85 -17.53 -6.48 17.35
CA MET A 85 -16.79 -5.87 18.46
C MET A 85 -17.66 -4.95 19.31
N LYS A 86 -18.56 -4.17 18.69
CA LYS A 86 -19.40 -3.19 19.38
C LYS A 86 -20.63 -3.82 20.03
N ASN A 87 -21.21 -4.83 19.40
CA ASN A 87 -22.57 -5.28 19.71
C ASN A 87 -22.66 -6.78 20.07
N SER A 88 -21.54 -7.48 20.20
CA SER A 88 -21.52 -8.91 20.51
C SER A 88 -20.48 -9.26 21.59
N ASP A 89 -20.48 -10.53 22.00
CA ASP A 89 -19.48 -11.05 22.93
C ASP A 89 -18.13 -11.30 22.23
N LYS A 90 -17.10 -11.55 23.06
CA LYS A 90 -15.73 -11.77 22.60
C LYS A 90 -15.58 -12.98 21.67
N GLN A 91 -16.36 -14.04 21.86
CA GLN A 91 -16.28 -15.24 21.03
C GLN A 91 -16.82 -14.96 19.63
N ASN A 92 -17.97 -14.29 19.54
CA ASN A 92 -18.55 -13.89 18.26
C ASN A 92 -17.67 -12.87 17.53
N ALA A 93 -17.11 -11.88 18.24
CA ALA A 93 -16.14 -10.95 17.68
C ALA A 93 -14.89 -11.68 17.15
N ARG A 94 -14.41 -12.72 17.84
CA ARG A 94 -13.29 -13.55 17.39
C ARG A 94 -13.59 -14.27 16.08
N ILE A 95 -14.76 -14.90 15.97
CA ILE A 95 -15.18 -15.60 14.74
C ILE A 95 -15.26 -14.60 13.57
N GLU A 96 -15.86 -13.42 13.77
CA GLU A 96 -15.91 -12.41 12.72
C GLU A 96 -14.52 -11.87 12.34
N SER A 97 -13.60 -11.75 13.30
CA SER A 97 -12.21 -11.37 13.01
C SER A 97 -11.50 -12.39 12.11
N GLU A 98 -11.76 -13.69 12.30
CA GLU A 98 -11.18 -14.76 11.47
C GLU A 98 -11.76 -14.75 10.05
N ARG A 99 -13.06 -14.47 9.93
CA ARG A 99 -13.72 -14.27 8.63
C ARG A 99 -13.16 -13.06 7.90
N ALA A 100 -12.97 -11.94 8.59
CA ALA A 100 -12.36 -10.74 8.05
C ALA A 100 -10.91 -10.99 7.61
N LEU A 101 -10.12 -11.69 8.42
CA LEU A 101 -8.76 -12.09 8.07
C LEU A 101 -8.71 -12.91 6.77
N SER A 102 -9.58 -13.92 6.64
CA SER A 102 -9.68 -14.73 5.43
C SER A 102 -9.98 -13.88 4.18
N ARG A 103 -10.94 -12.94 4.28
CA ARG A 103 -11.24 -12.00 3.20
C ARG A 103 -10.05 -11.12 2.83
N VAL A 104 -9.33 -10.59 3.82
CA VAL A 104 -8.15 -9.74 3.59
C VAL A 104 -7.07 -10.50 2.84
N VAL A 105 -6.73 -11.71 3.28
CA VAL A 105 -5.71 -12.54 2.60
C VAL A 105 -6.10 -12.86 1.17
N MET A 106 -7.37 -13.22 0.92
CA MET A 106 -7.87 -13.52 -0.42
C MET A 106 -7.87 -12.28 -1.33
N ASN A 107 -8.23 -11.11 -0.81
CA ASN A 107 -8.20 -9.86 -1.56
C ASN A 107 -6.76 -9.46 -1.92
N MET A 108 -5.81 -9.58 -0.99
CA MET A 108 -4.39 -9.33 -1.30
C MET A 108 -3.88 -10.21 -2.44
N MET A 109 -4.25 -11.50 -2.45
CA MET A 109 -3.91 -12.39 -3.55
C MET A 109 -4.56 -11.94 -4.87
N LYS A 110 -5.86 -11.60 -4.83
CA LYS A 110 -6.60 -11.13 -6.00
C LYS A 110 -5.99 -9.86 -6.60
N ASP A 111 -5.64 -8.88 -5.76
CA ASP A 111 -5.05 -7.62 -6.20
C ASP A 111 -3.67 -7.85 -6.84
N ASN A 112 -2.84 -8.72 -6.25
CA ASN A 112 -1.56 -9.12 -6.84
C ASN A 112 -1.71 -9.86 -8.17
N MET A 113 -2.71 -10.74 -8.28
CA MET A 113 -3.03 -11.42 -9.53
C MET A 113 -3.52 -10.44 -10.61
N GLU A 114 -4.33 -9.45 -10.25
CA GLU A 114 -4.79 -8.42 -11.18
C GLU A 114 -3.61 -7.55 -11.66
N LEU A 115 -2.70 -7.16 -10.77
CA LEU A 115 -1.46 -6.46 -11.15
C LEU A 115 -0.64 -7.28 -12.14
N PHE A 116 -0.41 -8.57 -11.83
CA PHE A 116 0.31 -9.47 -12.73
C PHE A 116 -0.38 -9.62 -14.08
N LYS A 117 -1.72 -9.75 -14.07
CA LYS A 117 -2.51 -9.83 -15.30
C LYS A 117 -2.38 -8.56 -16.13
N GLN A 118 -2.57 -7.38 -15.55
CA GLN A 118 -2.42 -6.10 -16.28
C GLN A 118 -1.01 -5.95 -16.84
N TYR A 119 0.03 -6.35 -16.10
CA TYR A 119 1.40 -6.30 -16.61
C TYR A 119 1.62 -7.17 -17.87
N ASN A 120 0.97 -8.34 -17.95
CA ASN A 120 1.14 -9.25 -19.08
C ASN A 120 0.19 -8.93 -20.25
N ASP A 121 -1.08 -8.66 -19.94
CA ASP A 121 -2.16 -8.63 -20.94
C ASP A 121 -2.46 -7.21 -21.45
N ASN A 122 -1.95 -6.17 -20.79
CA ASN A 122 -2.19 -4.78 -21.13
C ASN A 122 -0.88 -4.07 -21.53
N PRO A 123 -0.55 -4.00 -22.83
CA PRO A 123 0.69 -3.39 -23.32
C PRO A 123 0.88 -1.93 -22.89
N SER A 124 -0.22 -1.16 -22.80
CA SER A 124 -0.18 0.23 -22.37
C SER A 124 0.21 0.36 -20.91
N PHE A 125 -0.39 -0.47 -20.04
CA PHE A 125 -0.02 -0.53 -18.62
C PHE A 125 1.44 -0.97 -18.44
N LYS A 126 1.86 -2.01 -19.17
CA LYS A 126 3.24 -2.49 -19.15
C LYS A 126 4.24 -1.41 -19.55
N LYS A 127 3.94 -0.65 -20.61
CA LYS A 127 4.79 0.47 -21.06
C LYS A 127 4.86 1.55 -19.99
N TRP A 128 3.71 2.01 -19.50
CA TRP A 128 3.66 3.04 -18.47
C TRP A 128 4.45 2.64 -17.21
N LEU A 129 4.27 1.42 -16.72
CA LEU A 129 4.97 0.92 -15.54
C LEU A 129 6.49 0.82 -15.78
N SER A 130 6.90 0.32 -16.95
CA SER A 130 8.31 0.24 -17.34
C SER A 130 8.97 1.62 -17.39
N ASP A 131 8.32 2.59 -18.06
CA ASP A 131 8.82 3.96 -18.20
C ASP A 131 8.95 4.61 -16.81
N MET A 132 7.90 4.54 -15.97
CA MET A 132 7.91 5.10 -14.62
C MET A 132 9.03 4.52 -13.75
N VAL A 133 9.22 3.20 -13.73
CA VAL A 133 10.28 2.55 -12.94
C VAL A 133 11.66 2.96 -13.45
N PHE A 134 11.84 3.03 -14.77
CA PHE A 134 13.10 3.46 -15.36
C PHE A 134 13.42 4.91 -14.97
N ASP A 135 12.47 5.84 -15.13
CA ASP A 135 12.66 7.25 -14.83
C ASP A 135 13.03 7.52 -13.37
N LEU A 136 12.48 6.72 -12.43
CA LEU A 136 12.77 6.84 -11.00
C LEU A 136 14.09 6.21 -10.57
N THR A 137 14.54 5.17 -11.26
CA THR A 137 15.67 4.34 -10.80
C THR A 137 16.94 4.55 -11.62
N TYR A 138 16.82 4.99 -12.88
CA TYR A 138 17.97 5.17 -13.74
C TYR A 138 18.82 6.33 -13.26
N ASN A 139 20.08 6.03 -12.97
CA ASN A 139 21.11 7.02 -12.72
C ASN A 139 22.44 6.48 -13.25
N THR A 140 23.28 7.37 -13.75
CA THR A 140 24.57 6.99 -14.38
C THR A 140 25.58 6.41 -13.41
N LYS A 141 25.33 6.55 -12.10
CA LYS A 141 26.20 6.02 -11.03
C LYS A 141 25.84 4.61 -10.59
N GLY A 142 24.67 4.09 -10.99
CA GLY A 142 24.14 2.81 -10.52
C GLY A 142 23.78 2.79 -9.03
N GLU A 143 23.52 3.95 -8.43
CA GLU A 143 23.06 4.07 -7.05
C GLU A 143 21.66 3.45 -6.92
N THR A 144 21.40 2.75 -5.81
CA THR A 144 20.09 2.14 -5.56
C THR A 144 19.06 3.22 -5.20
N PHE A 145 17.84 3.07 -5.70
CA PHE A 145 16.73 3.92 -5.28
C PHE A 145 16.37 3.63 -3.81
N ASP A 146 16.39 4.65 -2.96
CA ASP A 146 16.14 4.55 -1.52
C ASP A 146 14.65 4.66 -1.15
N GLY A 147 13.77 4.86 -2.14
CA GLY A 147 12.33 5.00 -1.93
C GLY A 147 11.87 6.44 -1.75
N GLU A 148 12.79 7.41 -1.70
CA GLU A 148 12.44 8.82 -1.58
C GLU A 148 12.43 9.49 -2.95
N MET A 149 11.25 9.96 -3.37
CA MET A 149 11.19 10.91 -4.50
C MET A 149 11.80 12.24 -4.04
N ARG A 150 13.08 12.46 -4.36
CA ARG A 150 13.70 13.77 -4.23
C ARG A 150 13.18 14.65 -5.37
N ILE A 151 12.17 15.47 -5.06
CA ILE A 151 11.66 16.55 -5.92
C ILE A 151 12.55 17.78 -5.75
#